data_AF-A0A7W0T0Z2-F1
#
_entry.id   AF-A0A7W0T0Z2-F1
#
_cell.length_a   1.000
_cell.length_b   1.000
_cell.length_c   1.000
_cell.angle_alpha   90.00
_cell.angle_beta   90.00
_cell.angle_gamma   90.00
#
_symmetry.space_group_name_H-M   'P 1'
#
loop_
_entity.id
_entity.type
_entity.pdbx_description
1 polymer ?
#
loop_
_entity_poly.entity_id
_entity_poly.type
_entity_poly.pdbx_seq_one_letter_code
_entity_poly.pdbx_strand_id
1 'polypeptide(L)'
;MRAHPECARRHRLLSLCTVGAAIVAACKFSAGVEDRVVDALPDASACATASTECLDGDTLRTCVAAGDAATDRICAWGCRTTPFARCAEIVPAGGGVMPTDVAPSTELGVLVFEPGTTIDGDNGRIGTAAEADKYRASGPVGVMNGIDYQVRGNIAVFRFTKLRIAGALTLIGSRSIALVADGEILVEGVVDARGSCVGSNAGPGGFAGGFKQGGKGSGSGGGSGAIGANEGGGGGGYGGTGGSGGNGVFAAGGGPYGDATITLLFGGAGGGGGSGGTNSGSGGGGGGAVQLVSNARILISGGINAGGCGGQTGVNGNDGGGGGGAGGTILVEGKVVEISGTLAVNGGGGGG
;
A
#
# COMPACT_ATOMS: atom_id res chain seq x y z
N MET A 1 0.39 -42.68 -38.49
CA MET A 1 0.99 -43.95 -38.04
C MET A 1 2.36 -43.66 -37.46
N ARG A 2 2.54 -43.99 -36.18
CA ARG A 2 3.78 -44.20 -35.41
C ARG A 2 5.01 -43.34 -35.74
N ALA A 3 5.33 -42.43 -34.81
CA ALA A 3 6.70 -42.19 -34.40
C ALA A 3 6.73 -42.10 -32.86
N HIS A 4 7.56 -42.95 -32.26
CA HIS A 4 7.90 -43.02 -30.84
C HIS A 4 9.45 -43.12 -30.76
N PRO A 5 10.08 -42.91 -29.59
CA PRO A 5 10.86 -41.73 -29.28
C PRO A 5 12.37 -41.99 -29.20
N GLU A 6 13.18 -40.93 -29.21
CA GLU A 6 14.55 -40.98 -28.69
C GLU A 6 14.70 -40.09 -27.45
N CYS A 7 15.16 -40.75 -26.39
CA CYS A 7 15.46 -40.23 -25.08
C CYS A 7 16.99 -40.11 -24.97
N ALA A 8 17.52 -38.91 -24.74
CA ALA A 8 18.91 -38.73 -24.34
C ALA A 8 19.04 -37.60 -23.31
N ARG A 9 19.38 -38.02 -22.08
CA ARG A 9 19.71 -37.19 -20.92
C ARG A 9 20.98 -36.37 -21.17
N ARG A 10 20.98 -35.11 -20.74
CA ARG A 10 22.14 -34.51 -20.05
C ARG A 10 21.64 -33.63 -18.90
N HIS A 11 21.91 -34.08 -17.68
CA HIS A 11 21.78 -33.28 -16.46
C HIS A 11 22.89 -32.23 -16.42
N ARG A 12 22.51 -30.96 -16.31
CA ARG A 12 23.31 -29.94 -15.61
C ARG A 12 22.41 -29.36 -14.54
N LEU A 13 22.84 -29.51 -13.28
CA LEU A 13 22.25 -28.83 -12.13
C LEU A 13 22.41 -27.32 -12.35
N LEU A 14 21.30 -26.61 -12.52
CA LEU A 14 21.21 -25.19 -12.19
C LEU A 14 20.29 -25.05 -10.98
N SER A 15 20.85 -24.41 -9.95
CA SER A 15 20.20 -23.99 -8.72
C SER A 15 18.90 -23.26 -9.03
N LEU A 16 17.77 -23.83 -8.63
CA LEU A 16 16.47 -23.14 -8.67
C LEU A 16 16.48 -22.02 -7.63
N CYS A 17 16.56 -20.77 -8.09
CA CYS A 17 16.00 -19.64 -7.36
C CYS A 17 14.49 -19.87 -7.23
N THR A 18 14.01 -20.01 -6.01
CA THR A 18 12.58 -20.00 -5.69
C THR A 18 12.04 -18.60 -5.95
N VAL A 19 11.45 -18.41 -7.14
CA VAL A 19 10.65 -17.23 -7.45
C VAL A 19 9.38 -17.32 -6.61
N GLY A 20 9.19 -16.35 -5.71
CA GLY A 20 7.97 -16.21 -4.92
C GLY A 20 6.75 -16.11 -5.83
N ALA A 21 5.78 -16.99 -5.62
CA ALA A 21 4.55 -17.03 -6.38
C ALA A 21 3.71 -15.79 -6.06
N ALA A 22 3.56 -14.90 -7.04
CA ALA A 22 2.52 -13.89 -7.04
C ALA A 22 1.18 -14.58 -7.33
N ILE A 23 0.30 -14.66 -6.34
CA ILE A 23 -1.09 -15.09 -6.57
C ILE A 23 -1.83 -13.87 -7.11
N VAL A 24 -1.93 -13.78 -8.43
CA VAL A 24 -2.82 -12.83 -9.12
C VAL A 24 -4.16 -13.51 -9.32
N ALA A 25 -5.12 -13.22 -8.44
CA ALA A 25 -6.52 -13.56 -8.67
C ALA A 25 -7.14 -12.50 -9.59
N ALA A 26 -6.95 -12.65 -10.91
CA ALA A 26 -7.64 -11.81 -11.89
C ALA A 26 -8.98 -12.45 -12.27
N CYS A 27 -10.06 -12.00 -11.64
CA CYS A 27 -11.40 -12.19 -12.20
C CYS A 27 -11.54 -11.28 -13.42
N LYS A 28 -11.38 -11.84 -14.63
CA LYS A 28 -11.77 -11.15 -15.86
C LYS A 28 -13.29 -10.98 -15.88
N PHE A 29 -13.77 -9.82 -15.47
CA PHE A 29 -15.08 -9.32 -15.89
C PHE A 29 -14.87 -8.39 -17.08
N SER A 30 -15.25 -8.85 -18.27
CA SER A 30 -15.39 -7.98 -19.44
C SER A 30 -16.82 -7.46 -19.42
N ALA A 31 -17.01 -6.24 -18.90
CA ALA A 31 -18.22 -5.48 -19.16
C ALA A 31 -18.04 -4.82 -20.53
N GLY A 32 -18.79 -5.26 -21.53
CA GLY A 32 -18.88 -4.57 -22.80
C GLY A 32 -19.45 -3.17 -22.56
N VAL A 33 -18.67 -2.14 -22.86
CA VAL A 33 -19.15 -0.76 -22.87
C VAL A 33 -19.86 -0.55 -24.20
N GLU A 34 -21.16 -0.84 -24.24
CA GLU A 34 -22.03 -0.24 -25.25
C GLU A 34 -22.28 1.21 -24.86
N ASP A 35 -22.05 2.10 -25.82
CA ASP A 35 -22.29 3.53 -25.76
C ASP A 35 -23.80 3.78 -25.64
N ARG A 36 -24.32 3.71 -24.41
CA ARG A 36 -25.72 4.04 -24.13
C ARG A 36 -25.85 5.55 -23.99
N VAL A 37 -26.49 6.13 -25.00
CA VAL A 37 -27.18 7.41 -24.92
C VAL A 37 -27.90 7.48 -23.56
N VAL A 38 -27.65 8.55 -22.81
CA VAL A 38 -28.38 8.84 -21.57
C VAL A 38 -29.80 9.23 -21.97
N ASP A 39 -30.62 8.22 -22.27
CA ASP A 39 -32.06 8.39 -22.31
C ASP A 39 -32.48 8.89 -20.94
N ALA A 40 -33.24 9.97 -20.91
CA ALA A 40 -33.86 10.47 -19.68
C ALA A 40 -34.48 9.27 -18.97
N LEU A 41 -34.08 9.06 -17.70
CA LEU A 41 -34.62 8.02 -16.83
C LEU A 41 -36.14 7.99 -17.05
N PRO A 42 -36.71 6.89 -17.56
CA PRO A 42 -38.14 6.83 -17.85
C PRO A 42 -38.87 7.16 -16.56
N ASP A 43 -39.70 8.21 -16.59
CA ASP A 43 -40.43 8.74 -15.45
C ASP A 43 -40.98 7.58 -14.61
N ALA A 44 -40.36 7.36 -13.44
CA ALA A 44 -40.68 6.20 -12.64
C ALA A 44 -42.15 6.32 -12.21
N SER A 45 -42.99 5.41 -12.71
CA SER A 45 -44.41 5.35 -12.39
C SER A 45 -44.62 5.40 -10.88
N ALA A 46 -45.73 6.00 -10.43
CA ALA A 46 -46.09 6.07 -9.02
C ALA A 46 -45.99 4.69 -8.36
N CYS A 47 -45.38 4.65 -7.18
CA CYS A 47 -45.14 3.45 -6.40
C CYS A 47 -46.47 2.76 -6.07
N ALA A 48 -46.58 1.45 -6.30
CA ALA A 48 -47.76 0.70 -5.90
C ALA A 48 -47.84 0.54 -4.37
N THR A 49 -46.70 0.36 -3.72
CA THR A 49 -46.54 0.20 -2.27
C THR A 49 -45.14 0.69 -1.86
N ALA A 50 -44.90 0.83 -0.55
CA ALA A 50 -43.55 1.06 -0.04
C ALA A 50 -42.64 -0.14 -0.35
N SER A 51 -41.46 0.11 -0.94
CA SER A 51 -40.50 -0.93 -1.30
C SER A 51 -39.08 -0.37 -1.43
N THR A 52 -38.11 -1.25 -1.26
CA THR A 52 -36.72 -1.03 -1.68
C THR A 52 -36.31 -2.26 -2.47
N GLU A 53 -35.98 -2.08 -3.75
CA GLU A 53 -35.69 -3.17 -4.66
C GLU A 53 -34.58 -2.82 -5.64
N CYS A 54 -33.87 -3.85 -6.11
CA CYS A 54 -32.93 -3.69 -7.21
C CYS A 54 -33.69 -3.87 -8.51
N LEU A 55 -33.81 -2.82 -9.33
CA LEU A 55 -34.47 -2.91 -10.64
C LEU A 55 -33.65 -3.74 -11.62
N ASP A 56 -32.34 -3.57 -11.55
CA ASP A 56 -31.35 -4.27 -12.36
C ASP A 56 -30.09 -4.49 -11.51
N GLY A 57 -28.98 -4.85 -12.17
CA GLY A 57 -27.70 -5.10 -11.51
C GLY A 57 -27.10 -3.90 -10.80
N ASP A 58 -27.49 -2.66 -11.14
CA ASP A 58 -26.85 -1.43 -10.71
C ASP A 58 -27.82 -0.37 -10.18
N THR A 59 -29.14 -0.56 -10.25
CA THR A 59 -30.12 0.47 -9.88
C THR A 59 -30.95 0.03 -8.68
N LEU A 60 -30.88 0.81 -7.59
CA LEU A 60 -31.72 0.67 -6.41
C LEU A 60 -32.92 1.62 -6.51
N ARG A 61 -34.13 1.07 -6.58
CA ARG A 61 -35.38 1.84 -6.48
C ARG A 61 -35.86 1.86 -5.04
N THR A 62 -36.27 3.04 -4.59
CA THR A 62 -36.91 3.24 -3.30
C THR A 62 -38.27 3.91 -3.47
N CYS A 63 -39.28 3.32 -2.85
CA CYS A 63 -40.66 3.77 -2.79
C CYS A 63 -41.03 3.98 -1.32
N VAL A 64 -41.37 5.20 -0.93
CA VAL A 64 -41.67 5.53 0.48
C VAL A 64 -43.08 5.10 0.87
N ALA A 65 -44.07 5.39 0.02
CA ALA A 65 -45.44 4.92 0.17
C ALA A 65 -46.13 4.66 -1.19
N ALA A 66 -47.32 4.07 -1.15
CA ALA A 66 -48.17 3.93 -2.33
C ALA A 66 -48.58 5.32 -2.86
N GLY A 67 -48.42 5.56 -4.16
CA GLY A 67 -48.72 6.82 -4.82
C GLY A 67 -47.54 7.80 -4.92
N ASP A 68 -46.45 7.58 -4.17
CA ASP A 68 -45.25 8.42 -4.26
C ASP A 68 -44.48 8.17 -5.56
N ALA A 69 -43.72 9.16 -6.01
CA ALA A 69 -42.75 8.96 -7.09
C ALA A 69 -41.62 8.06 -6.61
N ALA A 70 -41.26 7.05 -7.40
CA ALA A 70 -40.12 6.21 -7.06
C ALA A 70 -38.82 7.01 -7.22
N THR A 71 -37.88 6.78 -6.31
CA THR A 71 -36.53 7.36 -6.39
C THR A 71 -35.54 6.28 -6.79
N ASP A 72 -34.92 6.45 -7.95
CA ASP A 72 -33.89 5.55 -8.45
C ASP A 72 -32.50 6.09 -8.13
N ARG A 73 -31.67 5.21 -7.59
CA ARG A 73 -30.27 5.48 -7.28
C ARG A 73 -29.38 4.49 -8.01
N ILE A 74 -28.43 5.01 -8.79
CA ILE A 74 -27.37 4.20 -9.39
C ILE A 74 -26.37 3.81 -8.29
N CYS A 75 -26.16 2.51 -8.14
CA CYS A 75 -25.23 1.88 -7.21
C CYS A 75 -23.88 1.70 -7.90
N ALA A 76 -22.86 2.43 -7.43
CA ALA A 76 -21.52 2.37 -8.00
C ALA A 76 -20.94 0.93 -8.01
N TRP A 77 -21.27 0.10 -7.03
CA TRP A 77 -20.76 -1.28 -6.90
C TRP A 77 -21.81 -2.35 -7.19
N GLY A 78 -22.89 -1.97 -7.86
CA GLY A 78 -24.04 -2.83 -8.11
C GLY A 78 -25.04 -2.85 -6.97
N CYS A 79 -26.27 -3.25 -7.28
CA CYS A 79 -27.34 -3.45 -6.34
C CYS A 79 -27.36 -4.90 -5.85
N ARG A 80 -27.47 -5.10 -4.53
CA ARG A 80 -27.47 -6.42 -3.88
C ARG A 80 -28.80 -6.65 -3.18
N THR A 81 -29.38 -7.83 -3.36
CA THR A 81 -30.68 -8.19 -2.75
C THR A 81 -30.57 -8.97 -1.44
N THR A 82 -29.37 -9.41 -1.04
CA THR A 82 -29.16 -10.20 0.19
C THR A 82 -28.31 -9.43 1.21
N PRO A 83 -28.71 -9.36 2.50
CA PRO A 83 -30.00 -9.81 3.08
C PRO A 83 -31.23 -9.00 2.62
N PHE A 84 -31.04 -7.80 2.08
CA PHE A 84 -32.09 -6.97 1.49
C PHE A 84 -31.49 -6.08 0.38
N ALA A 85 -32.35 -5.52 -0.48
CA ALA A 85 -31.98 -4.61 -1.56
C ALA A 85 -31.25 -3.37 -1.04
N ARG A 86 -30.01 -3.19 -1.48
CA ARG A 86 -29.18 -2.01 -1.19
C ARG A 86 -28.10 -1.84 -2.25
N CYS A 87 -27.58 -0.63 -2.38
CA CYS A 87 -26.33 -0.46 -3.10
C CYS A 87 -25.21 -1.17 -2.35
N ALA A 88 -24.45 -1.99 -3.07
CA ALA A 88 -23.17 -2.46 -2.56
C ALA A 88 -22.24 -1.26 -2.38
N GLU A 89 -21.31 -1.43 -1.45
CA GLU A 89 -20.24 -0.49 -1.18
C GLU A 89 -18.94 -1.27 -1.03
N ILE A 90 -17.83 -0.61 -1.32
CA ILE A 90 -16.52 -1.12 -0.96
C ILE A 90 -16.39 -1.13 0.57
N VAL A 91 -15.86 -2.23 1.10
CA VAL A 91 -15.42 -2.33 2.49
C VAL A 91 -13.90 -2.45 2.46
N PRO A 92 -13.17 -1.32 2.58
CA PRO A 92 -11.72 -1.32 2.45
C PRO A 92 -11.07 -2.17 3.54
N ALA A 93 -10.02 -2.89 3.16
CA ALA A 93 -9.13 -3.58 4.08
C ALA A 93 -8.15 -2.60 4.76
N GLY A 94 -7.16 -3.12 5.49
CA GLY A 94 -6.10 -2.32 6.09
C GLY A 94 -6.46 -1.62 7.41
N GLY A 95 -7.72 -1.68 7.86
CA GLY A 95 -8.14 -1.29 9.22
C GLY A 95 -8.23 0.23 9.49
N GLY A 96 -7.92 1.08 8.50
CA GLY A 96 -7.98 2.54 8.62
C GLY A 96 -9.07 3.18 7.78
N VAL A 97 -9.15 2.82 6.49
CA VAL A 97 -10.12 3.38 5.55
C VAL A 97 -11.49 2.74 5.79
N MET A 98 -12.54 3.57 5.80
CA MET A 98 -13.93 3.17 5.99
C MET A 98 -14.72 3.34 4.69
N PRO A 99 -15.86 2.63 4.50
CA PRO A 99 -16.73 2.84 3.33
C PRO A 99 -17.16 4.29 3.13
N THR A 100 -17.32 5.05 4.21
CA THR A 100 -17.69 6.47 4.16
C THR A 100 -16.57 7.38 3.63
N ASP A 101 -15.32 6.92 3.58
CA ASP A 101 -14.21 7.75 3.08
C ASP A 101 -14.24 7.92 1.56
N VAL A 102 -14.80 6.95 0.84
CA VAL A 102 -15.00 7.02 -0.61
C VAL A 102 -16.33 7.68 -0.99
N ALA A 103 -17.10 8.16 -0.01
CA ALA A 103 -18.34 8.87 -0.29
C ALA A 103 -18.07 10.23 -0.96
N PRO A 104 -18.90 10.64 -1.94
CA PRO A 104 -18.82 11.95 -2.56
C PRO A 104 -18.89 13.08 -1.51
N SER A 105 -18.05 14.10 -1.66
CA SER A 105 -18.07 15.30 -0.83
C SER A 105 -17.78 16.54 -1.68
N THR A 106 -18.54 17.61 -1.44
CA THR A 106 -18.36 18.91 -2.09
C THR A 106 -17.21 19.71 -1.49
N GLU A 107 -16.69 19.30 -0.33
CA GLU A 107 -15.54 19.94 0.33
C GLU A 107 -14.20 19.42 -0.22
N LEU A 108 -14.22 18.31 -0.96
CA LEU A 108 -13.02 17.70 -1.54
C LEU A 108 -12.75 18.24 -2.95
N GLY A 109 -11.47 18.23 -3.33
CA GLY A 109 -10.99 18.76 -4.59
C GLY A 109 -10.49 17.69 -5.57
N VAL A 110 -10.31 18.11 -6.82
CA VAL A 110 -9.54 17.39 -7.84
C VAL A 110 -8.09 17.84 -7.74
N LEU A 111 -7.19 16.93 -7.36
CA LEU A 111 -5.79 17.25 -7.08
C LEU A 111 -4.88 16.64 -8.13
N VAL A 112 -3.90 17.44 -8.57
CA VAL A 112 -2.79 16.99 -9.42
C VAL A 112 -1.50 17.33 -8.69
N PHE A 113 -0.79 16.30 -8.22
CA PHE A 113 0.52 16.46 -7.60
C PHE A 113 1.60 16.50 -8.67
N GLU A 114 2.35 17.59 -8.64
CA GLU A 114 3.53 17.79 -9.46
C GLU A 114 4.72 16.94 -8.97
N PRO A 115 5.73 16.69 -9.84
CA PRO A 115 6.93 15.97 -9.43
C PRO A 115 7.63 16.63 -8.23
N GLY A 116 8.08 15.83 -7.28
CA GLY A 116 8.75 16.30 -6.06
C GLY A 116 7.80 16.65 -4.91
N THR A 117 6.51 16.32 -5.04
CA THR A 117 5.54 16.47 -3.94
C THR A 117 5.90 15.50 -2.81
N THR A 118 5.74 15.94 -1.57
CA THR A 118 5.89 15.15 -0.35
C THR A 118 4.58 15.19 0.46
N ILE A 119 4.16 14.03 0.97
CA ILE A 119 3.06 13.89 1.92
C ILE A 119 3.64 13.44 3.26
N ASP A 120 3.37 14.21 4.31
CA ASP A 120 3.73 13.87 5.68
C ASP A 120 2.51 13.30 6.42
N GLY A 121 2.54 11.99 6.67
CA GLY A 121 1.48 11.28 7.36
C GLY A 121 1.34 11.65 8.83
N ASP A 122 2.30 12.35 9.45
CA ASP A 122 2.23 12.65 10.88
C ASP A 122 1.45 13.93 11.19
N ASN A 123 1.53 14.92 10.30
CA ASN A 123 0.95 16.25 10.50
C ASN A 123 0.01 16.67 9.35
N GLY A 124 -0.19 15.82 8.35
CA GLY A 124 -1.08 16.05 7.23
C GLY A 124 -0.55 17.07 6.20
N ARG A 125 0.71 17.47 6.28
CA ARG A 125 1.30 18.46 5.36
C ARG A 125 1.51 17.85 3.97
N ILE A 126 1.21 18.63 2.93
CA ILE A 126 1.45 18.26 1.54
C ILE A 126 1.99 19.46 0.76
N GLY A 127 3.17 19.29 0.17
CA GLY A 127 3.81 20.34 -0.62
C GLY A 127 5.09 19.86 -1.29
N THR A 128 5.87 20.79 -1.81
CA THR A 128 7.18 20.51 -2.42
C THR A 128 8.31 21.06 -1.55
N ALA A 129 9.56 20.78 -1.92
CA ALA A 129 10.71 21.37 -1.24
C ALA A 129 10.71 22.91 -1.32
N ALA A 130 10.19 23.50 -2.40
CA ALA A 130 10.10 24.95 -2.59
C ALA A 130 8.89 25.55 -1.86
N GLU A 131 7.76 24.83 -1.86
CA GLU A 131 6.49 25.29 -1.33
C GLU A 131 5.89 24.19 -0.45
N ALA A 132 6.40 24.07 0.77
CA ALA A 132 6.13 22.90 1.59
C ALA A 132 4.67 22.81 2.11
N ASP A 133 3.89 23.89 2.01
CA ASP A 133 2.44 23.92 2.33
C ASP A 133 1.56 24.11 1.08
N LYS A 134 2.11 23.88 -0.13
CA LYS A 134 1.46 24.18 -1.42
C LYS A 134 0.04 23.62 -1.55
N TYR A 135 -0.16 22.35 -1.20
CA TYR A 135 -1.46 21.69 -1.33
C TYR A 135 -2.19 21.70 0.01
N ARG A 136 -1.48 21.43 1.10
CA ARG A 136 -2.04 21.42 2.44
C ARG A 136 -0.99 21.79 3.47
N ALA A 137 -1.31 22.76 4.33
CA ALA A 137 -0.46 23.11 5.46
C ALA A 137 -0.49 22.03 6.54
N SER A 138 0.61 21.90 7.29
CA SER A 138 0.61 21.11 8.54
C SER A 138 -0.50 21.62 9.46
N GLY A 139 -1.29 20.72 10.05
CA GLY A 139 -2.39 21.14 10.91
C GLY A 139 -3.23 19.99 11.45
N PRO A 140 -4.35 20.32 12.12
CA PRO A 140 -5.24 19.32 12.68
C PRO A 140 -5.88 18.46 11.58
N VAL A 141 -6.52 17.37 12.00
CA VAL A 141 -7.41 16.58 11.15
C VAL A 141 -8.58 17.43 10.61
N GLY A 142 -9.13 17.05 9.48
CA GLY A 142 -10.22 17.73 8.79
C GLY A 142 -9.82 18.28 7.41
N VAL A 143 -10.74 18.99 6.77
CA VAL A 143 -10.58 19.46 5.39
C VAL A 143 -9.80 20.77 5.33
N MET A 144 -8.76 20.82 4.50
CA MET A 144 -8.05 22.03 4.13
C MET A 144 -7.73 21.97 2.64
N ASN A 145 -8.02 23.05 1.90
CA ASN A 145 -7.73 23.18 0.47
C ASN A 145 -8.22 21.99 -0.38
N GLY A 146 -9.41 21.47 -0.10
CA GLY A 146 -9.96 20.34 -0.86
C GLY A 146 -9.42 18.96 -0.49
N ILE A 147 -8.65 18.86 0.60
CA ILE A 147 -8.03 17.61 1.06
C ILE A 147 -8.47 17.36 2.50
N ASP A 148 -9.15 16.23 2.76
CA ASP A 148 -9.44 15.78 4.12
C ASP A 148 -8.29 14.91 4.64
N TYR A 149 -7.82 15.19 5.85
CA TYR A 149 -6.80 14.40 6.54
C TYR A 149 -7.39 13.87 7.84
N GLN A 150 -7.31 12.56 8.04
CA GLN A 150 -7.77 11.89 9.24
C GLN A 150 -6.67 10.96 9.77
N VAL A 151 -6.66 10.74 11.08
CA VAL A 151 -5.78 9.75 11.71
C VAL A 151 -6.64 8.70 12.39
N ARG A 152 -6.46 7.44 12.03
CA ARG A 152 -7.20 6.30 12.61
C ARG A 152 -6.21 5.20 12.97
N GLY A 153 -6.03 4.95 14.26
CA GLY A 153 -4.94 4.12 14.74
C GLY A 153 -3.60 4.69 14.27
N ASN A 154 -2.80 3.86 13.57
CA ASN A 154 -1.51 4.26 13.00
C ASN A 154 -1.58 4.61 11.51
N ILE A 155 -2.76 4.99 10.99
CA ILE A 155 -2.99 5.24 9.57
C ILE A 155 -3.40 6.70 9.37
N ALA A 156 -2.67 7.38 8.49
CA ALA A 156 -2.97 8.69 7.95
C ALA A 156 -3.82 8.53 6.69
N VAL A 157 -5.08 8.96 6.74
CA VAL A 157 -6.02 8.86 5.62
C VAL A 157 -6.16 10.22 4.97
N PHE A 158 -5.81 10.32 3.70
CA PHE A 158 -5.97 11.51 2.87
C PHE A 158 -7.07 11.26 1.84
N ARG A 159 -8.10 12.13 1.81
CA ARG A 159 -9.24 11.97 0.90
C ARG A 159 -9.31 13.10 -0.13
N PHE A 160 -9.70 12.72 -1.34
CA PHE A 160 -9.80 13.58 -2.52
C PHE A 160 -11.10 13.29 -3.31
N THR A 161 -11.50 14.21 -4.19
CA THR A 161 -12.48 13.88 -5.23
C THR A 161 -11.82 13.07 -6.33
N LYS A 162 -10.66 13.51 -6.84
CA LYS A 162 -9.81 12.76 -7.76
C LYS A 162 -8.36 13.08 -7.44
N LEU A 163 -7.47 12.13 -7.68
CA LEU A 163 -6.05 12.29 -7.45
C LEU A 163 -5.26 11.89 -8.70
N ARG A 164 -4.36 12.78 -9.15
CA ARG A 164 -3.36 12.47 -10.17
C ARG A 164 -1.97 12.73 -9.64
N ILE A 165 -1.11 11.73 -9.70
CA ILE A 165 0.30 11.78 -9.32
C ILE A 165 1.11 11.78 -10.62
N ALA A 166 1.44 12.97 -11.11
CA ALA A 166 2.06 13.16 -12.43
C ALA A 166 3.57 12.89 -12.44
N GLY A 167 4.22 12.81 -11.26
CA GLY A 167 5.64 12.61 -11.12
C GLY A 167 6.02 11.96 -9.79
N ALA A 168 7.29 12.11 -9.39
CA ALA A 168 7.76 11.55 -8.12
C ALA A 168 6.96 12.11 -6.93
N LEU A 169 6.42 11.23 -6.10
CA LEU A 169 5.72 11.53 -4.86
C LEU A 169 6.44 10.81 -3.72
N THR A 170 6.90 11.54 -2.71
CA THR A 170 7.53 10.96 -1.52
C THR A 170 6.54 10.91 -0.37
N LEU A 171 6.43 9.74 0.27
CA LEU A 171 5.65 9.56 1.48
C LEU A 171 6.58 9.52 2.69
N ILE A 172 6.31 10.34 3.70
CA ILE A 172 7.08 10.42 4.95
C ILE A 172 6.16 10.38 6.18
N GLY A 173 6.77 10.34 7.36
CA GLY A 173 6.09 10.23 8.64
C GLY A 173 6.17 8.82 9.21
N SER A 174 5.67 8.64 10.43
CA SER A 174 5.66 7.37 11.15
C SER A 174 4.42 6.51 10.88
N ARG A 175 3.33 7.11 10.38
CA ARG A 175 2.05 6.45 10.10
C ARG A 175 2.00 5.84 8.71
N SER A 176 1.30 4.72 8.56
CA SER A 176 0.94 4.20 7.23
C SER A 176 0.06 5.21 6.51
N ILE A 177 0.15 5.31 5.19
CA ILE A 177 -0.58 6.34 4.43
C ILE A 177 -1.63 5.70 3.51
N ALA A 178 -2.87 6.14 3.64
CA ALA A 178 -3.95 5.80 2.73
C ALA A 178 -4.33 7.02 1.88
N LEU A 179 -4.34 6.86 0.56
CA LEU A 179 -4.81 7.85 -0.39
C LEU A 179 -6.15 7.37 -0.94
N VAL A 180 -7.21 8.12 -0.66
CA VAL A 180 -8.59 7.71 -0.89
C VAL A 180 -9.26 8.72 -1.82
N ALA A 181 -9.97 8.24 -2.84
CA ALA A 181 -10.75 9.10 -3.72
C ALA A 181 -12.17 8.54 -3.94
N ASP A 182 -13.16 9.42 -3.98
CA ASP A 182 -14.48 9.05 -4.52
C ASP A 182 -14.38 8.79 -6.03
N GLY A 183 -13.68 9.65 -6.75
CA GLY A 183 -13.35 9.45 -8.15
C GLY A 183 -12.05 8.69 -8.37
N GLU A 184 -11.44 8.95 -9.51
CA GLU A 184 -10.24 8.26 -10.00
C GLU A 184 -8.96 8.60 -9.23
N ILE A 185 -8.08 7.60 -9.12
CA ILE A 185 -6.66 7.76 -8.77
C ILE A 185 -5.78 7.38 -9.97
N LEU A 186 -4.98 8.33 -10.46
CA LEU A 186 -3.97 8.16 -11.50
C LEU A 186 -2.56 8.22 -10.91
N VAL A 187 -1.79 7.15 -11.09
CA VAL A 187 -0.37 7.09 -10.71
C VAL A 187 0.47 6.96 -11.97
N GLU A 188 0.89 8.10 -12.51
CA GLU A 188 1.76 8.18 -13.70
C GLU A 188 3.25 8.25 -13.31
N GLY A 189 3.53 8.85 -12.16
CA GLY A 189 4.87 8.90 -11.58
C GLY A 189 5.17 7.76 -10.60
N VAL A 190 6.21 7.94 -9.79
CA VAL A 190 6.64 6.96 -8.78
C VAL A 190 6.24 7.46 -7.40
N VAL A 191 5.48 6.65 -6.67
CA VAL A 191 5.23 6.83 -5.23
C VAL A 191 6.34 6.11 -4.46
N ASP A 192 7.16 6.85 -3.72
CA ASP A 192 8.23 6.32 -2.88
C ASP A 192 7.81 6.34 -1.41
N ALA A 193 7.66 5.15 -0.84
CA ALA A 193 7.32 4.89 0.55
C ALA A 193 8.43 4.11 1.28
N ARG A 194 9.66 4.03 0.73
CA ARG A 194 10.76 3.27 1.36
C ARG A 194 11.26 3.89 2.67
N GLY A 195 11.00 5.19 2.86
CA GLY A 195 11.66 6.02 3.85
C GLY A 195 12.94 6.65 3.30
N SER A 196 13.60 7.47 4.11
CA SER A 196 14.81 8.20 3.68
C SER A 196 16.01 7.29 3.39
N CYS A 197 16.00 6.05 3.88
CA CYS A 197 17.15 5.15 3.89
C CYS A 197 18.44 5.77 4.44
N VAL A 198 18.29 6.78 5.31
CA VAL A 198 19.39 7.38 6.07
C VAL A 198 19.40 6.75 7.45
N GLY A 199 20.53 6.15 7.83
CA GLY A 199 20.67 5.47 9.12
C GLY A 199 19.67 4.32 9.27
N SER A 200 18.96 4.32 10.39
CA SER A 200 17.95 3.32 10.74
C SER A 200 16.52 3.75 10.37
N ASN A 201 16.35 4.85 9.63
CA ASN A 201 15.03 5.42 9.35
C ASN A 201 14.19 4.49 8.48
N ALA A 202 12.92 4.30 8.88
CA ALA A 202 11.94 3.50 8.16
C ALA A 202 11.07 4.34 7.22
N GLY A 203 10.33 3.66 6.36
CA GLY A 203 9.22 4.25 5.61
C GLY A 203 7.95 4.43 6.47
N PRO A 204 6.93 5.14 5.94
CA PRO A 204 5.68 5.40 6.65
C PRO A 204 4.99 4.12 7.11
N GLY A 205 4.74 3.97 8.41
CA GLY A 205 4.16 2.75 8.99
C GLY A 205 5.12 1.57 9.12
N GLY A 206 6.37 1.71 8.67
CA GLY A 206 7.46 0.75 8.85
C GLY A 206 8.19 0.94 10.18
N PHE A 207 9.13 0.04 10.47
CA PHE A 207 9.88 0.05 11.73
C PHE A 207 11.36 0.31 11.53
N ALA A 208 11.94 1.06 12.46
CA ALA A 208 13.34 1.47 12.41
C ALA A 208 14.30 0.27 12.49
N GLY A 209 15.43 0.38 11.79
CA GLY A 209 16.56 -0.54 11.93
C GLY A 209 17.20 -0.47 13.32
N GLY A 210 17.97 -1.49 13.68
CA GLY A 210 18.74 -1.54 14.90
C GLY A 210 19.91 -0.56 14.85
N PHE A 211 20.23 0.03 15.99
CA PHE A 211 21.45 0.84 16.11
C PHE A 211 22.71 -0.03 15.97
N LYS A 212 23.84 0.63 15.73
CA LYS A 212 25.18 0.03 15.74
C LYS A 212 25.43 -0.77 17.03
N GLN A 213 26.46 -1.61 17.05
CA GLN A 213 26.87 -2.42 18.20
C GLN A 213 25.78 -3.41 18.65
N GLY A 214 25.15 -4.08 17.70
CA GLY A 214 24.23 -5.18 18.00
C GLY A 214 22.83 -4.74 18.41
N GLY A 215 22.38 -3.54 18.04
CA GLY A 215 20.99 -3.14 18.27
C GLY A 215 20.02 -4.05 17.50
N LYS A 216 18.95 -4.51 18.15
CA LYS A 216 17.88 -5.25 17.47
C LYS A 216 17.06 -4.31 16.57
N GLY A 217 16.67 -4.78 15.39
CA GLY A 217 15.69 -4.10 14.55
C GLY A 217 14.32 -4.00 15.23
N SER A 218 13.57 -2.92 14.95
CA SER A 218 12.24 -2.72 15.51
C SER A 218 11.17 -3.47 14.69
N GLY A 219 9.98 -3.64 15.29
CA GLY A 219 8.84 -4.35 14.70
C GLY A 219 8.78 -5.83 15.08
N SER A 220 7.62 -6.47 14.87
CA SER A 220 7.41 -7.89 15.24
C SER A 220 8.34 -8.85 14.48
N GLY A 221 8.76 -8.46 13.28
CA GLY A 221 9.78 -9.15 12.48
C GLY A 221 11.16 -8.48 12.54
N GLY A 222 11.49 -7.76 13.61
CA GLY A 222 12.79 -7.09 13.74
C GLY A 222 13.96 -8.08 13.72
N GLY A 223 14.95 -7.83 12.87
CA GLY A 223 16.16 -8.66 12.78
C GLY A 223 17.01 -8.58 14.05
N SER A 224 17.62 -9.70 14.44
CA SER A 224 18.50 -9.73 15.62
C SER A 224 19.76 -8.90 15.38
N GLY A 225 20.18 -8.15 16.40
CA GLY A 225 21.50 -7.53 16.41
C GLY A 225 22.59 -8.58 16.60
N ALA A 226 23.78 -8.28 16.07
CA ALA A 226 24.95 -9.15 16.21
C ALA A 226 25.64 -9.01 17.58
N ILE A 227 26.32 -10.06 18.06
CA ILE A 227 26.88 -10.11 19.43
C ILE A 227 28.40 -10.31 19.41
N GLY A 228 28.90 -11.21 18.58
CA GLY A 228 30.33 -11.49 18.44
C GLY A 228 31.04 -10.48 17.55
N ALA A 229 32.36 -10.33 17.64
CA ALA A 229 33.09 -9.41 16.77
C ALA A 229 32.96 -9.84 15.29
N ASN A 230 32.88 -8.86 14.37
CA ASN A 230 32.87 -9.08 12.92
C ASN A 230 31.58 -9.77 12.41
N GLU A 231 30.54 -9.85 13.24
CA GLU A 231 29.24 -10.42 12.90
C GLU A 231 28.30 -9.36 12.34
N GLY A 232 27.65 -9.66 11.22
CA GLY A 232 26.62 -8.82 10.63
C GLY A 232 25.26 -8.99 11.31
N GLY A 233 24.44 -7.95 11.29
CA GLY A 233 23.07 -8.00 11.83
C GLY A 233 22.11 -8.82 10.96
N GLY A 234 21.10 -9.42 11.58
CA GLY A 234 20.04 -10.15 10.87
C GLY A 234 19.08 -9.19 10.14
N GLY A 235 18.57 -9.59 8.98
CA GLY A 235 17.60 -8.80 8.22
C GLY A 235 16.20 -8.81 8.85
N GLY A 236 15.41 -7.77 8.60
CA GLY A 236 14.00 -7.72 9.00
C GLY A 236 13.14 -8.72 8.22
N GLY A 237 12.09 -9.24 8.85
CA GLY A 237 11.06 -10.09 8.22
C GLY A 237 9.72 -9.35 8.08
N TYR A 238 9.00 -9.58 6.97
CA TYR A 238 7.62 -9.15 6.74
C TYR A 238 7.01 -9.99 5.62
N GLY A 239 5.87 -10.66 5.85
CA GLY A 239 5.31 -11.66 4.93
C GLY A 239 6.18 -12.93 4.73
N GLY A 240 7.45 -12.89 5.09
CA GLY A 240 8.43 -13.97 5.11
C GLY A 240 9.55 -13.68 6.12
N THR A 241 10.43 -14.65 6.32
CA THR A 241 11.59 -14.51 7.20
C THR A 241 12.67 -13.62 6.58
N GLY A 242 13.30 -12.78 7.40
CA GLY A 242 14.51 -12.04 7.02
C GLY A 242 15.73 -12.97 6.88
N GLY A 243 16.77 -12.49 6.19
CA GLY A 243 18.04 -13.21 6.08
C GLY A 243 18.85 -13.19 7.37
N SER A 244 19.62 -14.23 7.67
CA SER A 244 20.56 -14.24 8.78
C SER A 244 21.74 -13.29 8.52
N GLY A 245 22.33 -12.75 9.59
CA GLY A 245 23.53 -11.93 9.52
C GLY A 245 24.78 -12.73 9.12
N GLY A 246 25.72 -12.08 8.45
CA GLY A 246 26.98 -12.71 8.03
C GLY A 246 27.90 -13.02 9.22
N ASN A 247 28.62 -14.14 9.16
CA ASN A 247 29.56 -14.64 10.21
C ASN A 247 28.96 -14.85 11.62
N GLY A 248 27.71 -14.46 11.86
CA GLY A 248 27.07 -14.56 13.16
C GLY A 248 26.32 -15.88 13.33
N VAL A 249 26.68 -16.63 14.38
CA VAL A 249 25.89 -17.79 14.84
C VAL A 249 24.60 -17.33 15.54
N PHE A 250 24.52 -16.04 15.94
CA PHE A 250 23.47 -15.50 16.81
C PHE A 250 22.62 -14.37 16.19
N ALA A 251 22.93 -13.90 14.98
CA ALA A 251 22.21 -12.82 14.31
C ALA A 251 21.10 -13.36 13.39
N ALA A 252 20.09 -14.01 13.98
CA ALA A 252 18.95 -14.54 13.22
C ALA A 252 18.18 -13.42 12.49
N GLY A 253 17.71 -13.73 11.28
CA GLY A 253 16.72 -12.90 10.59
C GLY A 253 15.40 -12.83 11.36
N GLY A 254 14.68 -11.73 11.18
CA GLY A 254 13.37 -11.55 11.80
C GLY A 254 12.33 -12.52 11.27
N GLY A 255 11.39 -12.92 12.13
CA GLY A 255 10.26 -13.76 11.74
C GLY A 255 9.23 -13.03 10.87
N PRO A 256 8.37 -13.77 10.13
CA PRO A 256 7.27 -13.18 9.40
C PRO A 256 6.24 -12.58 10.36
N TYR A 257 5.59 -11.50 9.94
CA TYR A 257 4.37 -10.98 10.54
C TYR A 257 3.52 -10.31 9.46
N GLY A 258 2.32 -9.86 9.86
CA GLY A 258 1.26 -9.44 8.94
C GLY A 258 0.42 -10.65 8.51
N ASP A 259 -0.59 -10.37 7.69
CA ASP A 259 -1.49 -11.39 7.16
C ASP A 259 -1.77 -11.15 5.68
N ALA A 260 -2.08 -12.20 4.94
CA ALA A 260 -2.30 -12.14 3.49
C ALA A 260 -3.55 -11.34 3.09
N THR A 261 -4.51 -11.17 4.00
CA THR A 261 -5.72 -10.36 3.77
C THR A 261 -5.50 -8.89 4.09
N ILE A 262 -4.33 -8.51 4.63
CA ILE A 262 -3.96 -7.17 5.07
C ILE A 262 -5.06 -6.60 5.97
N THR A 263 -5.36 -7.30 7.08
CA THR A 263 -6.35 -6.82 8.06
C THR A 263 -5.97 -5.48 8.66
N LEU A 264 -4.67 -5.20 8.76
CA LEU A 264 -4.12 -3.93 9.21
C LEU A 264 -2.94 -3.51 8.33
N LEU A 265 -2.92 -2.23 7.94
CA LEU A 265 -1.91 -1.65 7.07
C LEU A 265 -0.62 -1.35 7.85
N PHE A 266 0.34 -2.28 7.80
CA PHE A 266 1.66 -2.15 8.42
C PHE A 266 2.80 -2.15 7.41
N GLY A 267 3.87 -1.40 7.70
CA GLY A 267 5.12 -1.47 6.94
C GLY A 267 6.00 -2.63 7.41
N GLY A 268 7.19 -2.71 6.81
CA GLY A 268 8.20 -3.72 7.09
C GLY A 268 8.96 -3.48 8.39
N ALA A 269 9.55 -4.55 8.94
CA ALA A 269 10.41 -4.47 10.12
C ALA A 269 11.83 -4.03 9.78
N GLY A 270 12.53 -3.47 10.76
CA GLY A 270 13.93 -3.09 10.62
C GLY A 270 14.89 -4.28 10.70
N GLY A 271 16.03 -4.18 10.02
CA GLY A 271 17.15 -5.10 10.21
C GLY A 271 17.92 -4.79 11.50
N GLY A 272 18.64 -5.76 12.05
CA GLY A 272 19.51 -5.59 13.21
C GLY A 272 20.82 -4.88 12.86
N GLY A 273 21.44 -4.23 13.84
CA GLY A 273 22.78 -3.65 13.70
C GLY A 273 23.88 -4.69 13.75
N GLY A 274 24.96 -4.42 13.02
CA GLY A 274 26.19 -5.16 13.11
C GLY A 274 26.88 -4.96 14.46
N SER A 275 27.81 -5.85 14.75
CA SER A 275 28.62 -5.89 15.97
C SER A 275 29.98 -5.23 15.74
N GLY A 276 30.77 -5.07 16.80
CA GLY A 276 32.10 -4.47 16.76
C GLY A 276 32.16 -3.14 17.49
N GLY A 277 33.08 -2.28 17.09
CA GLY A 277 33.27 -0.97 17.69
C GLY A 277 32.18 0.04 17.32
N THR A 278 32.41 1.31 17.62
CA THR A 278 31.55 2.46 17.23
C THR A 278 31.37 2.63 15.72
N ASN A 279 32.12 1.86 14.94
CA ASN A 279 32.20 1.90 13.49
C ASN A 279 31.43 0.73 12.81
N SER A 280 30.70 -0.07 13.59
CA SER A 280 29.73 -1.05 13.07
C SER A 280 28.59 -0.40 12.29
N GLY A 281 27.96 -1.19 11.42
CA GLY A 281 26.83 -0.75 10.60
C GLY A 281 25.50 -0.79 11.36
N SER A 282 24.66 0.24 11.23
CA SER A 282 23.27 0.16 11.68
C SER A 282 22.44 -0.71 10.73
N GLY A 283 21.38 -1.32 11.24
CA GLY A 283 20.40 -2.02 10.41
C GLY A 283 19.58 -1.04 9.55
N GLY A 284 19.12 -1.52 8.41
CA GLY A 284 18.23 -0.77 7.52
C GLY A 284 16.82 -0.68 8.07
N GLY A 285 16.16 0.47 7.90
CA GLY A 285 14.74 0.63 8.22
C GLY A 285 13.84 -0.18 7.29
N GLY A 286 12.72 -0.65 7.81
CA GLY A 286 11.72 -1.36 7.01
C GLY A 286 10.95 -0.41 6.09
N GLY A 287 10.46 -0.96 4.97
CA GLY A 287 9.70 -0.23 3.96
C GLY A 287 8.33 0.21 4.49
N GLY A 288 7.76 1.25 3.90
CA GLY A 288 6.48 1.81 4.34
C GLY A 288 5.26 1.02 3.90
N ALA A 289 4.09 1.48 4.32
CA ALA A 289 2.81 0.93 3.96
C ALA A 289 1.92 2.00 3.34
N VAL A 290 1.44 1.70 2.13
CA VAL A 290 0.58 2.58 1.36
C VAL A 290 -0.66 1.84 0.91
N GLN A 291 -1.80 2.51 1.03
CA GLN A 291 -3.09 2.04 0.54
C GLN A 291 -3.66 3.05 -0.46
N LEU A 292 -4.14 2.56 -1.60
CA LEU A 292 -4.92 3.35 -2.56
C LEU A 292 -6.35 2.81 -2.57
N VAL A 293 -7.33 3.68 -2.34
CA VAL A 293 -8.75 3.30 -2.36
C VAL A 293 -9.52 4.23 -3.29
N SER A 294 -10.30 3.68 -4.21
CA SER A 294 -11.15 4.47 -5.12
C SER A 294 -12.56 3.89 -5.25
N ASN A 295 -13.59 4.75 -5.20
CA ASN A 295 -14.96 4.34 -5.54
C ASN A 295 -15.15 4.12 -7.06
N ALA A 296 -14.18 4.53 -7.88
CA ALA A 296 -14.24 4.51 -9.33
C ALA A 296 -13.11 3.66 -9.94
N ARG A 297 -11.96 4.26 -10.26
CA ARG A 297 -10.85 3.55 -10.93
C ARG A 297 -9.50 3.93 -10.37
N ILE A 298 -8.59 2.97 -10.33
CA ILE A 298 -7.17 3.18 -10.02
C ILE A 298 -6.36 2.72 -11.22
N LEU A 299 -5.59 3.62 -11.83
CA LEU A 299 -4.65 3.31 -12.89
C LEU A 299 -3.23 3.62 -12.44
N ILE A 300 -2.37 2.59 -12.44
CA ILE A 300 -0.95 2.69 -12.08
C ILE A 300 -0.12 2.40 -13.31
N SER A 301 0.36 3.44 -13.97
CA SER A 301 1.26 3.36 -15.14
C SER A 301 2.72 3.63 -14.78
N GLY A 302 2.97 4.37 -13.69
CA GLY A 302 4.31 4.59 -13.15
C GLY A 302 4.74 3.49 -12.19
N GLY A 303 4.77 3.77 -10.88
CA GLY A 303 5.08 2.73 -9.90
C GLY A 303 4.89 3.13 -8.45
N ILE A 304 4.94 2.12 -7.58
CA ILE A 304 4.91 2.30 -6.13
C ILE A 304 6.04 1.46 -5.53
N ASN A 305 6.88 2.10 -4.73
CA ASN A 305 8.01 1.46 -4.07
C ASN A 305 7.89 1.60 -2.55
N ALA A 306 7.59 0.48 -1.90
CA ALA A 306 7.54 0.32 -0.46
C ALA A 306 8.63 -0.67 0.01
N GLY A 307 9.76 -0.73 -0.69
CA GLY A 307 10.90 -1.56 -0.32
C GLY A 307 11.60 -1.14 0.98
N GLY A 308 12.30 -2.08 1.62
CA GLY A 308 13.12 -1.82 2.79
C GLY A 308 14.48 -1.22 2.42
N CYS A 309 15.08 -0.51 3.37
CA CYS A 309 16.38 0.08 3.21
C CYS A 309 17.51 -0.93 3.46
N GLY A 310 18.66 -0.74 2.81
CA GLY A 310 19.84 -1.55 3.07
C GLY A 310 20.45 -1.30 4.45
N GLY A 311 21.11 -2.31 5.01
CA GLY A 311 21.95 -2.13 6.19
C GLY A 311 23.23 -1.37 5.86
N GLN A 312 23.77 -0.65 6.85
CA GLN A 312 25.02 0.10 6.68
C GLN A 312 26.24 -0.82 6.77
N THR A 313 27.30 -0.47 6.06
CA THR A 313 28.59 -1.19 6.11
C THR A 313 29.31 -0.95 7.44
N GLY A 314 30.08 -1.94 7.89
CA GLY A 314 31.10 -1.71 8.91
C GLY A 314 32.30 -0.97 8.30
N VAL A 315 33.03 -0.16 9.08
CA VAL A 315 34.13 0.67 8.53
C VAL A 315 35.52 0.05 8.76
N ASN A 316 35.72 -0.76 9.80
CA ASN A 316 37.00 -1.45 10.04
C ASN A 316 36.86 -2.97 9.89
N GLY A 317 37.99 -3.66 9.76
CA GLY A 317 38.02 -5.12 9.57
C GLY A 317 37.40 -5.95 10.68
N ASN A 318 37.10 -5.33 11.84
CA ASN A 318 36.41 -6.00 12.95
C ASN A 318 34.95 -5.54 13.16
N ASP A 319 34.43 -4.69 12.28
CA ASP A 319 33.09 -4.13 12.38
C ASP A 319 32.16 -4.85 11.42
N GLY A 320 31.10 -5.46 11.94
CA GLY A 320 30.07 -6.07 11.12
C GLY A 320 29.12 -5.04 10.50
N GLY A 321 28.61 -5.35 9.31
CA GLY A 321 27.55 -4.58 8.67
C GLY A 321 26.16 -4.85 9.29
N GLY A 322 25.24 -3.90 9.12
CA GLY A 322 23.85 -4.07 9.55
C GLY A 322 23.06 -4.99 8.61
N GLY A 323 22.00 -5.61 9.14
CA GLY A 323 21.01 -6.32 8.33
C GLY A 323 20.10 -5.35 7.57
N GLY A 324 19.62 -5.76 6.41
CA GLY A 324 18.65 -4.98 5.63
C GLY A 324 17.25 -4.98 6.26
N GLY A 325 16.49 -3.91 6.05
CA GLY A 325 15.09 -3.83 6.47
C GLY A 325 14.19 -4.67 5.56
N ALA A 326 13.08 -5.16 6.10
CA ALA A 326 12.05 -5.83 5.31
C ALA A 326 11.34 -4.85 4.38
N GLY A 327 10.80 -5.33 3.26
CA GLY A 327 9.83 -4.54 2.49
C GLY A 327 8.52 -4.35 3.26
N GLY A 328 7.71 -3.40 2.81
CA GLY A 328 6.43 -3.06 3.42
C GLY A 328 5.21 -3.53 2.60
N THR A 329 4.18 -2.69 2.55
CA THR A 329 2.85 -3.07 2.03
C THR A 329 2.35 -2.10 0.99
N ILE A 330 1.78 -2.65 -0.09
CA ILE A 330 1.02 -1.89 -1.09
C ILE A 330 -0.34 -2.55 -1.19
N LEU A 331 -1.39 -1.83 -0.78
CA LEU A 331 -2.79 -2.28 -0.89
C LEU A 331 -3.51 -1.39 -1.91
N VAL A 332 -4.15 -1.99 -2.91
CA VAL A 332 -4.86 -1.27 -3.98
C VAL A 332 -6.27 -1.82 -4.09
N GLU A 333 -7.26 -0.98 -3.85
CA GLU A 333 -8.66 -1.37 -3.79
C GLU A 333 -9.53 -0.37 -4.57
N GLY A 334 -10.21 -0.82 -5.61
CA GLY A 334 -11.12 0.02 -6.36
C GLY A 334 -12.04 -0.78 -7.25
N LYS A 335 -13.08 -0.14 -7.77
CA LYS A 335 -14.06 -0.82 -8.64
C LYS A 335 -13.39 -1.37 -9.90
N VAL A 336 -12.45 -0.61 -10.46
CA VAL A 336 -11.53 -1.04 -11.52
C VAL A 336 -10.11 -0.73 -11.10
N VAL A 337 -9.21 -1.72 -11.19
CA VAL A 337 -7.78 -1.56 -10.92
C VAL A 337 -6.99 -2.03 -12.13
N GLU A 338 -6.19 -1.12 -12.68
CA GLU A 338 -5.32 -1.37 -13.83
C GLU A 338 -3.87 -1.03 -13.47
N ILE A 339 -2.96 -1.98 -13.68
CA ILE A 339 -1.55 -1.84 -13.33
C ILE A 339 -0.71 -2.21 -14.54
N SER A 340 -0.08 -1.21 -15.14
CA SER A 340 0.96 -1.37 -16.18
C SER A 340 2.35 -0.96 -15.68
N GLY A 341 2.40 -0.32 -14.50
CA GLY A 341 3.61 0.07 -13.78
C GLY A 341 4.20 -1.03 -12.88
N THR A 342 5.19 -0.64 -12.06
CA THR A 342 5.86 -1.57 -11.10
C THR A 342 5.38 -1.33 -9.67
N LEU A 343 5.01 -2.41 -8.98
CA LEU A 343 4.79 -2.42 -7.52
C LEU A 343 5.92 -3.20 -6.85
N ALA A 344 6.66 -2.57 -5.94
CA ALA A 344 7.83 -3.17 -5.31
C ALA A 344 7.79 -3.07 -3.77
N VAL A 345 7.95 -4.22 -3.12
CA VAL A 345 8.02 -4.38 -1.65
C VAL A 345 9.23 -5.25 -1.27
N ASN A 346 10.35 -5.08 -1.97
CA ASN A 346 11.55 -5.89 -1.74
C ASN A 346 12.23 -5.51 -0.42
N GLY A 347 12.81 -6.49 0.28
CA GLY A 347 13.72 -6.22 1.40
C GLY A 347 15.02 -5.58 0.94
N GLY A 348 15.68 -4.87 1.85
CA GLY A 348 17.01 -4.30 1.63
C GLY A 348 18.12 -5.35 1.78
N GLY A 349 19.26 -5.10 1.14
CA GLY A 349 20.47 -5.91 1.32
C GLY A 349 21.16 -5.63 2.68
N GLY A 350 21.93 -6.59 3.18
CA GLY A 350 22.82 -6.37 4.32
C GLY A 350 24.03 -5.50 3.94
N GLY A 351 24.63 -4.86 4.94
CA GLY A 351 25.90 -4.16 4.81
C GLY A 351 27.07 -5.14 4.79
N GLY A 352 28.02 -4.91 3.88
CA GLY A 352 29.30 -5.62 3.81
C GLY A 352 30.40 -4.96 4.63
#